data_AF-A0A9D2RRA9-F1
#
_entry.id   AF-A0A9D2RRA9-F1
#
_cell.length_a   1.000
_cell.length_b   1.000
_cell.length_c   1.000
_cell.angle_alpha   90.00
_cell.angle_beta   90.00
_cell.angle_gamma   90.00
#
_symmetry.space_group_name_H-M   'P 1'
#
loop_
_entity.id
_entity.type
_entity.pdbx_description
1 polymer ?
#
loop_
_entity_poly.entity_id
_entity_poly.type
_entity_poly.pdbx_seq_one_letter_code
_entity_poly.pdbx_strand_id
1 'polypeptide(L)'
;MEPKKTDLRVIRTRKAIRDAFCAMIMEMDYQDITIKELTQRAMINRNTFYLHYDSLDALLRELQDEIAGEFIEKQVSYTKMADIRRMIRVFFEYMATQSPLHDRLLCSGSYQFLYDRINQQVMGYRKLMNRGAFGMDEASENIIFAYYGSITAILYRQWVADGKQLSLEAVIELSTRLICEGMSSVVKY
;
A
#
# COMPACT_ATOMS: atom_id res chain seq x y z
N MET A 1 28.24 14.99 18.15
CA MET A 1 27.27 16.03 17.77
C MET A 1 26.00 15.75 18.55
N GLU A 2 25.56 16.66 19.42
CA GLU A 2 24.28 16.51 20.12
C GLU A 2 23.14 16.57 19.09
N PRO A 3 22.15 15.66 19.12
CA PRO A 3 20.95 15.81 18.31
C PRO A 3 20.27 17.12 18.74
N LYS A 4 20.16 18.09 17.81
CA LYS A 4 19.62 19.42 18.09
C LYS A 4 18.20 19.29 18.65
N LYS A 5 17.95 19.88 19.82
CA LYS A 5 16.65 19.90 20.52
C LYS A 5 15.44 20.25 19.62
N THR A 6 15.66 21.05 18.56
CA THR A 6 14.66 21.37 17.52
C THR A 6 14.22 20.14 16.73
N ASP A 7 15.14 19.25 16.35
CA ASP A 7 14.84 18.04 15.58
C ASP A 7 13.94 17.10 16.38
N LEU A 8 14.19 16.97 17.68
CA LEU A 8 13.33 16.17 18.57
C LEU A 8 11.90 16.73 18.67
N ARG A 9 11.73 18.05 18.67
CA ARG A 9 10.40 18.69 18.69
C ARG A 9 9.67 18.44 17.37
N VAL A 10 10.36 18.55 16.23
CA VAL A 10 9.81 18.28 14.90
C VAL A 10 9.35 16.82 14.81
N ILE A 11 10.21 15.87 15.20
CA ILE A 11 9.90 14.44 15.18
C ILE A 11 8.67 14.11 16.04
N ARG A 12 8.62 14.62 17.28
CA ARG A 12 7.47 14.42 18.18
C ARG A 12 6.17 14.98 17.61
N THR A 13 6.25 16.17 16.99
CA THR A 13 5.08 16.83 16.42
C THR A 13 4.55 16.08 15.20
N ARG A 14 5.44 15.68 14.27
CA ARG A 14 5.06 14.86 13.11
C ARG A 14 4.46 13.52 13.53
N LYS A 15 5.04 12.87 14.54
CA LYS A 15 4.49 11.64 15.12
C LYS A 15 3.07 11.85 15.67
N ALA A 16 2.85 12.90 16.47
CA ALA A 16 1.52 13.21 17.01
C ALA A 16 0.47 13.48 15.92
N ILE A 17 0.85 14.21 14.87
CA ILE A 17 -0.03 14.45 13.70
C ILE A 17 -0.36 13.13 13.01
N ARG A 18 0.65 12.30 12.73
CA ARG A 18 0.48 11.00 12.06
C ARG A 18 -0.39 10.05 12.87
N ASP A 19 -0.13 9.92 14.17
CA ASP A 19 -0.87 9.01 15.04
C ASP A 19 -2.35 9.45 15.14
N ALA A 20 -2.63 10.75 15.25
CA ALA A 20 -3.99 11.28 15.23
C ALA A 20 -4.70 11.07 13.88
N PHE A 21 -3.98 11.24 12.77
CA PHE A 21 -4.52 11.04 11.43
C PHE A 21 -4.86 9.57 11.16
N CYS A 22 -3.98 8.64 11.52
CA CYS A 22 -4.24 7.21 11.43
C CYS A 22 -5.44 6.78 12.29
N ALA A 23 -5.60 7.36 13.49
CA ALA A 23 -6.78 7.11 14.32
C ALA A 23 -8.07 7.61 13.63
N MET A 24 -8.06 8.81 13.05
CA MET A 24 -9.21 9.34 12.31
C MET A 24 -9.56 8.47 11.09
N ILE A 25 -8.59 7.92 10.36
CA ILE A 25 -8.84 7.02 9.22
C ILE A 25 -9.64 5.77 9.65
N MET A 26 -9.41 5.30 10.88
CA MET A 26 -10.15 4.18 11.44
C MET A 26 -11.58 4.53 11.86
N GLU A 27 -11.90 5.81 12.05
CA GLU A 27 -13.15 6.27 12.63
C GLU A 27 -14.12 6.89 11.60
N MET A 28 -13.61 7.47 10.51
CA MET A 28 -14.41 8.21 9.53
C MET A 28 -13.90 8.01 8.10
N ASP A 29 -14.58 8.61 7.13
CA ASP A 29 -14.13 8.65 5.74
C ASP A 29 -13.18 9.83 5.50
N TYR A 30 -12.32 9.73 4.48
CA TYR A 30 -11.29 10.74 4.20
C TYR A 30 -11.86 12.16 4.10
N GLN A 31 -12.98 12.29 3.39
CA GLN A 31 -13.66 13.55 3.11
C GLN A 31 -14.19 14.26 4.37
N ASP A 32 -14.38 13.52 5.47
CA ASP A 32 -14.84 14.07 6.74
C ASP A 32 -13.69 14.52 7.65
N ILE A 33 -12.45 14.13 7.33
CA ILE A 33 -11.28 14.51 8.11
C ILE A 33 -11.01 16.01 7.91
N THR A 34 -10.99 16.77 9.00
CA THR A 34 -10.64 18.20 8.98
C THR A 34 -9.34 18.49 9.70
N ILE A 35 -8.58 19.49 9.22
CA ILE A 35 -7.37 19.98 9.90
C ILE A 35 -7.70 20.44 11.33
N LYS A 36 -8.87 21.02 11.56
CA LYS A 36 -9.31 21.48 12.87
C LYS A 36 -9.34 20.31 13.87
N GLU A 37 -10.09 19.26 13.55
CA GLU A 37 -10.20 18.10 14.42
C GLU A 37 -8.87 17.36 14.57
N LEU A 38 -8.12 17.21 13.48
CA LEU A 38 -6.78 16.60 13.50
C LEU A 38 -5.85 17.33 14.47
N THR A 39 -5.78 18.66 14.41
CA THR A 39 -4.92 19.46 15.29
C THR A 39 -5.35 19.38 16.75
N GLN A 40 -6.65 19.29 17.02
CA GLN A 40 -7.19 19.08 18.37
C GLN A 40 -6.78 17.72 18.93
N ARG A 41 -6.94 16.63 18.16
CA ARG A 41 -6.54 15.28 18.57
C ARG A 41 -5.03 15.14 18.75
N ALA A 42 -4.26 15.78 17.88
CA ALA A 42 -2.79 15.81 17.97
C ALA A 42 -2.26 16.77 19.07
N MET A 43 -3.14 17.52 19.75
CA MET A 43 -2.80 18.49 20.80
C MET A 43 -1.81 19.57 20.32
N ILE A 44 -2.04 20.11 19.12
CA ILE A 44 -1.22 21.17 18.51
C ILE A 44 -2.07 22.33 17.99
N ASN A 45 -1.44 23.48 17.78
CA ASN A 45 -2.07 24.60 17.11
C ASN A 45 -2.13 24.37 15.59
N ARG A 46 -3.14 24.92 14.93
CA ARG A 46 -3.28 24.87 13.47
C ARG A 46 -2.06 25.45 12.73
N ASN A 47 -1.47 26.52 13.24
CA ASN A 47 -0.24 27.08 12.68
C ASN A 47 0.92 26.08 12.76
N THR A 48 0.99 25.25 13.81
CA THR A 48 2.00 24.21 13.95
C THR A 48 1.82 23.10 12.92
N PHE A 49 0.58 22.73 12.57
CA PHE A 49 0.33 21.79 11.47
C PHE A 49 0.93 22.31 10.16
N TYR A 50 0.66 23.57 9.82
CA TYR A 50 1.15 24.18 8.57
C TYR A 50 2.66 24.41 8.53
N LEU A 51 3.38 24.31 9.66
CA LEU A 51 4.84 24.25 9.66
C LEU A 51 5.39 22.89 9.19
N HIS A 52 4.56 21.85 9.15
CA HIS A 52 4.94 20.50 8.78
C HIS A 52 4.27 20.01 7.49
N TYR A 53 3.03 20.43 7.23
CA TYR A 53 2.22 19.97 6.10
C TYR A 53 1.40 21.10 5.50
N ASP A 54 1.43 21.24 4.17
CA ASP A 54 0.64 22.25 3.47
C ASP A 54 -0.86 21.93 3.45
N SER A 55 -1.23 20.65 3.57
CA SER A 55 -2.60 20.16 3.46
C SER A 55 -2.74 18.75 4.07
N LEU A 56 -3.99 18.30 4.23
CA LEU A 56 -4.27 16.89 4.53
C LEU A 56 -3.77 15.97 3.41
N ASP A 57 -3.85 16.40 2.15
CA ASP A 57 -3.31 15.64 1.02
C ASP A 57 -1.79 15.46 1.11
N ALA A 58 -1.06 16.43 1.67
CA ALA A 58 0.39 16.30 1.88
C ALA A 58 0.72 15.25 2.93
N LEU A 59 0.01 15.26 4.06
CA LEU A 59 0.14 14.23 5.10
C LEU A 59 -0.25 12.84 4.58
N LEU A 60 -1.29 12.79 3.77
CA LEU A 60 -1.76 11.58 3.13
C LEU A 60 -0.73 11.00 2.15
N ARG A 61 -0.12 11.86 1.32
CA ARG A 61 0.95 11.45 0.41
C ARG A 61 2.14 10.86 1.13
N GLU A 62 2.55 11.45 2.26
CA GLU A 62 3.62 10.89 3.08
C GLU A 62 3.28 9.48 3.56
N LEU A 63 2.06 9.25 4.07
CA LEU A 63 1.62 7.91 4.46
C LEU A 63 1.62 6.92 3.29
N GLN A 64 1.19 7.35 2.11
CA GLN A 64 1.21 6.51 0.89
C GLN A 64 2.63 6.17 0.47
N ASP A 65 3.53 7.14 0.48
CA ASP A 65 4.93 6.96 0.12
C ASP A 65 5.65 6.01 1.09
N GLU A 66 5.35 6.11 2.41
CA GLU A 66 5.84 5.17 3.43
C GLU A 66 5.39 3.72 3.11
N ILE A 67 4.08 3.50 2.94
CA ILE A 67 3.52 2.17 2.69
C ILE A 67 4.04 1.61 1.34
N ALA A 68 4.08 2.43 0.29
CA ALA A 68 4.61 2.02 -1.01
C ALA A 68 6.10 1.63 -0.89
N GLY A 69 6.88 2.38 -0.12
CA GLY A 69 8.28 2.09 0.19
C GLY A 69 8.47 0.70 0.78
N GLU A 70 7.67 0.34 1.79
CA GLU A 70 7.72 -0.99 2.42
C GLU A 70 7.46 -2.13 1.44
N PHE A 71 6.61 -1.92 0.42
CA PHE A 71 6.36 -2.90 -0.64
C PHE A 71 7.44 -2.91 -1.74
N ILE A 72 8.12 -1.78 -1.96
CA ILE A 72 9.20 -1.62 -2.93
C ILE A 72 10.49 -2.26 -2.41
N GLU A 73 10.78 -2.12 -1.12
CA GLU A 73 11.95 -2.73 -0.46
C GLU A 73 11.95 -4.26 -0.52
N LYS A 74 10.76 -4.86 -0.63
CA LYS A 74 10.61 -6.29 -0.90
C LYS A 74 11.08 -6.57 -2.32
N GLN A 75 12.38 -6.88 -2.49
CA GLN A 75 12.94 -7.24 -3.78
C GLN A 75 12.22 -8.45 -4.38
N VAL A 76 11.77 -8.28 -5.61
CA VAL A 76 10.96 -9.26 -6.31
C VAL A 76 11.38 -9.38 -7.76
N SER A 77 11.49 -10.62 -8.22
CA SER A 77 11.76 -10.99 -9.62
C SER A 77 10.44 -11.36 -10.31
N TYR A 78 10.40 -11.21 -11.64
CA TYR A 78 9.28 -11.63 -12.49
C TYR A 78 9.70 -12.65 -13.54
N THR A 79 10.93 -13.16 -13.45
CA THR A 79 11.54 -13.98 -14.50
C THR A 79 11.03 -15.41 -14.54
N LYS A 80 10.54 -15.93 -13.41
CA LYS A 80 10.05 -17.31 -13.29
C LYS A 80 8.71 -17.36 -12.56
N MET A 81 7.92 -18.37 -12.87
CA MET A 81 6.67 -18.67 -12.18
C MET A 81 6.85 -18.77 -10.65
N ALA A 82 7.96 -19.33 -10.18
CA ALA A 82 8.26 -19.41 -8.75
C ALA A 82 8.32 -18.04 -8.06
N ASP A 83 8.82 -17.02 -8.75
CA ASP A 83 8.90 -15.66 -8.19
C ASP A 83 7.50 -15.09 -8.01
N ILE A 84 6.62 -15.30 -9.00
CA ILE A 84 5.23 -14.87 -8.94
C ILE A 84 4.50 -15.52 -7.76
N ARG A 85 4.63 -16.84 -7.60
CA ARG A 85 4.05 -17.56 -6.45
C ARG A 85 4.52 -16.96 -5.13
N ARG A 86 5.82 -16.71 -5.01
CA ARG A 86 6.41 -16.08 -3.82
C ARG A 86 5.83 -14.69 -3.57
N MET A 87 5.65 -13.88 -4.60
CA MET A 87 5.13 -12.52 -4.42
C MET A 87 3.68 -12.49 -3.96
N ILE A 88 2.82 -13.35 -4.51
CA ILE A 88 1.42 -13.47 -4.08
C ILE A 88 1.40 -13.83 -2.60
N ARG A 89 2.15 -14.86 -2.19
CA ARG A 89 2.28 -15.25 -0.79
C ARG A 89 2.75 -14.10 0.10
N VAL A 90 3.85 -13.43 -0.27
CA VAL A 90 4.41 -12.30 0.50
C VAL A 90 3.39 -11.18 0.66
N PHE A 91 2.60 -10.88 -0.37
CA PHE A 91 1.54 -9.88 -0.28
C PHE A 91 0.48 -10.26 0.76
N PHE A 92 -0.09 -11.46 0.65
CA PHE A 92 -1.14 -11.92 1.57
C PHE A 92 -0.63 -12.03 3.02
N GLU A 93 0.55 -12.62 3.24
CA GLU A 93 1.15 -12.76 4.57
C GLU A 93 1.50 -11.40 5.20
N TYR A 94 2.06 -10.48 4.40
CA TYR A 94 2.35 -9.14 4.88
C TYR A 94 1.05 -8.41 5.27
N MET A 95 0.05 -8.39 4.39
CA MET A 95 -1.23 -7.74 4.67
C MET A 95 -1.97 -8.38 5.86
N ALA A 96 -1.90 -9.70 6.02
CA ALA A 96 -2.52 -10.40 7.14
C ALA A 96 -1.87 -10.12 8.51
N THR A 97 -0.60 -9.68 8.54
CA THR A 97 0.11 -9.32 9.77
C THR A 97 0.05 -7.83 10.09
N GLN A 98 -0.47 -7.01 9.17
CA GLN A 98 -0.58 -5.58 9.37
C GLN A 98 -1.74 -5.18 10.29
N SER A 99 -1.66 -3.95 10.81
CA SER A 99 -2.73 -3.33 11.58
C SER A 99 -4.02 -3.19 10.75
N PRO A 100 -5.21 -3.10 11.40
CA PRO A 100 -6.49 -2.86 10.72
C PRO A 100 -6.52 -1.62 9.81
N LEU A 101 -5.58 -0.69 10.00
CA LEU A 101 -5.39 0.46 9.13
C LEU A 101 -5.14 0.05 7.67
N HIS A 102 -4.36 -1.01 7.43
CA HIS A 102 -4.06 -1.46 6.08
C HIS A 102 -5.29 -2.04 5.39
N ASP A 103 -6.10 -2.80 6.13
CA ASP A 103 -7.40 -3.28 5.65
C ASP A 103 -8.33 -2.11 5.35
N ARG A 104 -8.38 -1.10 6.22
CA ARG A 104 -9.20 0.12 6.03
C ARG A 104 -8.78 0.89 4.78
N LEU A 105 -7.48 1.10 4.58
CA LEU A 105 -6.93 1.81 3.42
C LEU A 105 -7.15 1.05 2.11
N LEU A 106 -7.00 -0.28 2.12
CA LEU A 106 -7.12 -1.11 0.93
C LEU A 106 -8.58 -1.41 0.58
N CYS A 107 -9.44 -1.67 1.56
CA CYS A 107 -10.76 -2.26 1.35
C CYS A 107 -11.92 -1.27 1.48
N SER A 108 -11.71 -0.09 2.08
CA SER A 108 -12.76 0.93 2.11
C SER A 108 -12.88 1.67 0.78
N GLY A 109 -14.09 1.79 0.27
CA GLY A 109 -14.36 2.62 -0.92
C GLY A 109 -13.91 4.08 -0.75
N SER A 110 -14.07 4.64 0.46
CA SER A 110 -13.63 6.01 0.77
C SER A 110 -12.12 6.21 0.74
N TYR A 111 -11.34 5.13 0.73
CA TYR A 111 -9.87 5.15 0.69
C TYR A 111 -9.30 4.46 -0.54
N GLN A 112 -10.13 4.03 -1.49
CA GLN A 112 -9.68 3.29 -2.67
C GLN A 112 -8.67 4.09 -3.50
N PHE A 113 -8.89 5.40 -3.66
CA PHE A 113 -7.95 6.30 -4.33
C PHE A 113 -6.57 6.34 -3.64
N LEU A 114 -6.52 6.07 -2.32
CA LEU A 114 -5.26 5.97 -1.59
C LEU A 114 -4.47 4.77 -2.02
N TYR A 115 -5.15 3.63 -2.02
CA TYR A 115 -4.57 2.38 -2.45
C TYR A 115 -4.15 2.42 -3.92
N ASP A 116 -4.97 3.02 -4.79
CA ASP A 116 -4.67 3.11 -6.23
C ASP A 116 -3.33 3.82 -6.47
N ARG A 117 -3.05 4.90 -5.74
CA ARG A 117 -1.74 5.57 -5.83
C ARG A 117 -0.60 4.69 -5.32
N ILE A 118 -0.77 4.02 -4.18
CA ILE A 118 0.24 3.09 -3.63
C ILE A 118 0.53 2.00 -4.68
N ASN A 119 -0.51 1.39 -5.25
CA ASN A 119 -0.39 0.38 -6.28
C ASN A 119 0.34 0.91 -7.51
N GLN A 120 0.00 2.12 -7.98
CA GLN A 120 0.68 2.77 -9.10
C GLN A 120 2.17 3.00 -8.83
N GLN A 121 2.55 3.43 -7.62
CA GLN A 121 3.96 3.62 -7.25
C GLN A 121 4.72 2.29 -7.24
N VAL A 122 4.17 1.28 -6.56
CA VAL A 122 4.80 -0.05 -6.45
C VAL A 122 4.88 -0.70 -7.83
N MET A 123 3.80 -0.73 -8.62
CA MET A 123 3.81 -1.32 -9.95
C MET A 123 4.66 -0.54 -10.94
N GLY A 124 4.67 0.80 -10.85
CA GLY A 124 5.54 1.65 -11.64
C GLY A 124 7.01 1.34 -11.40
N TYR A 125 7.43 1.22 -10.14
CA TYR A 125 8.77 0.80 -9.78
C TYR A 125 9.09 -0.61 -10.31
N ARG A 126 8.20 -1.59 -10.09
CA ARG A 126 8.43 -2.97 -10.50
C ARG A 126 8.53 -3.13 -12.02
N LYS A 127 7.67 -2.41 -12.77
CA LYS A 127 7.70 -2.32 -14.22
C LYS A 127 9.03 -1.77 -14.73
N LEU A 128 9.56 -0.72 -14.11
CA LEU A 128 10.85 -0.14 -14.50
C LEU A 128 12.01 -1.09 -14.21
N MET A 129 12.00 -1.73 -13.04
CA MET A 129 13.10 -2.61 -12.60
C MET A 129 13.09 -3.99 -13.28
N ASN A 130 11.96 -4.42 -13.83
CA ASN A 130 11.81 -5.75 -14.45
C ASN A 130 11.44 -5.65 -15.93
N ARG A 131 11.89 -4.59 -16.61
CA ARG A 131 11.62 -4.42 -18.04
C ARG A 131 12.27 -5.54 -18.84
N GLY A 132 11.54 -6.09 -19.81
CA GLY A 132 11.99 -7.20 -20.64
C GLY A 132 11.90 -8.56 -19.96
N ALA A 133 11.38 -8.64 -18.71
CA ALA A 133 11.26 -9.90 -17.98
C ALA A 133 10.38 -10.93 -18.70
N PHE A 134 9.46 -10.47 -19.54
CA PHE A 134 8.55 -11.33 -20.30
C PHE A 134 9.00 -11.56 -21.75
N GLY A 135 10.07 -10.89 -22.20
CA GLY A 135 10.54 -10.98 -23.59
C GLY A 135 9.55 -10.43 -24.62
N MET A 136 8.68 -9.51 -24.21
CA MET A 136 7.63 -8.89 -25.04
C MET A 136 7.91 -7.39 -25.24
N ASP A 137 7.14 -6.75 -26.12
CA ASP A 137 7.20 -5.29 -26.28
C ASP A 137 6.67 -4.54 -25.04
N GLU A 138 7.01 -3.26 -24.92
CA GLU A 138 6.67 -2.46 -23.74
C GLU A 138 5.15 -2.36 -23.49
N ALA A 139 4.33 -2.26 -24.54
CA ALA A 139 2.89 -2.12 -24.36
C ALA A 139 2.29 -3.41 -23.80
N SER A 140 2.74 -4.57 -24.31
CA SER A 140 2.37 -5.88 -23.78
C SER A 140 2.80 -6.06 -22.32
N GLU A 141 4.04 -5.71 -21.96
CA GLU A 141 4.50 -5.82 -20.58
C GLU A 141 3.71 -4.91 -19.63
N ASN A 142 3.32 -3.72 -20.08
CA ASN A 142 2.49 -2.81 -19.27
C ASN A 142 1.14 -3.45 -18.90
N ILE A 143 0.52 -4.19 -19.81
CA ILE A 143 -0.72 -4.93 -19.55
C ILE A 143 -0.48 -6.07 -18.55
N ILE A 144 0.64 -6.80 -18.68
CA ILE A 144 0.99 -7.89 -17.75
C ILE A 144 1.19 -7.36 -16.33
N PHE A 145 1.93 -6.26 -16.15
CA PHE A 145 2.10 -5.64 -14.83
C PHE A 145 0.78 -5.10 -14.27
N ALA A 146 -0.09 -4.54 -15.11
CA ALA A 146 -1.42 -4.08 -14.69
C ALA A 146 -2.31 -5.24 -14.22
N TYR A 147 -2.34 -6.34 -14.97
CA TYR A 147 -3.05 -7.57 -14.62
C TYR A 147 -2.59 -8.09 -13.25
N TYR A 148 -1.28 -8.30 -13.11
CA TYR A 148 -0.69 -8.84 -11.88
C TYR A 148 -0.89 -7.92 -10.67
N GLY A 149 -0.63 -6.62 -10.84
CA GLY A 149 -0.71 -5.63 -9.77
C GLY A 149 -2.13 -5.39 -9.26
N SER A 150 -3.13 -5.53 -10.14
CA SER A 150 -4.53 -5.28 -9.79
C SER A 150 -5.20 -6.50 -9.16
N ILE A 151 -4.96 -7.69 -9.71
CA ILE A 151 -5.74 -8.89 -9.33
C ILE A 151 -5.46 -9.33 -7.90
N THR A 152 -4.19 -9.35 -7.48
CA THR A 152 -3.84 -9.75 -6.10
C THR A 152 -4.57 -8.89 -5.06
N ALA A 153 -4.66 -7.58 -5.32
CA ALA A 153 -5.36 -6.63 -4.46
C ALA A 153 -6.88 -6.84 -4.47
N ILE A 154 -7.47 -7.09 -5.64
CA ILE A 154 -8.90 -7.36 -5.79
C ILE A 154 -9.29 -8.62 -5.01
N LEU A 155 -8.52 -9.70 -5.14
CA LEU A 155 -8.78 -10.96 -4.44
C LEU A 155 -8.68 -10.78 -2.91
N TYR A 156 -7.68 -10.02 -2.44
CA TYR A 156 -7.57 -9.69 -1.01
C TYR A 156 -8.75 -8.87 -0.51
N ARG A 157 -9.16 -7.82 -1.24
CA ARG A 157 -10.34 -7.01 -0.88
C ARG A 157 -11.59 -7.86 -0.74
N GLN A 158 -11.83 -8.78 -1.68
CA GLN A 158 -12.97 -9.69 -1.62
C GLN A 158 -12.87 -10.60 -0.39
N TRP A 159 -11.70 -11.18 -0.12
CA TRP A 159 -11.48 -12.02 1.06
C TRP A 159 -11.76 -11.28 2.38
N VAL A 160 -11.38 -10.01 2.48
CA VAL A 160 -11.70 -9.15 3.63
C VAL A 160 -13.21 -8.85 3.69
N ALA A 161 -13.84 -8.51 2.57
CA ALA A 161 -15.27 -8.23 2.50
C ALA A 161 -16.13 -9.41 2.95
N ASP A 162 -15.69 -10.63 2.66
CA ASP A 162 -16.34 -11.87 3.10
C ASP A 162 -16.07 -12.21 4.58
N GLY A 163 -15.32 -11.38 5.30
CA GLY A 163 -14.98 -11.60 6.71
C GLY A 163 -13.86 -12.61 6.91
N LYS A 164 -12.96 -12.76 5.92
CA LYS A 164 -11.80 -13.68 5.94
C LYS A 164 -12.21 -15.13 6.22
N GLN A 165 -13.31 -15.60 5.61
CA GLN A 165 -13.85 -16.96 5.81
C GLN A 165 -12.88 -18.08 5.39
N LEU A 166 -12.13 -17.87 4.30
CA LEU A 166 -11.06 -18.79 3.91
C LEU A 166 -9.87 -18.61 4.85
N SER A 167 -9.18 -19.71 5.18
CA SER A 167 -7.88 -19.60 5.85
C SER A 167 -6.88 -18.84 4.97
N LEU A 168 -5.88 -18.20 5.60
CA LEU A 168 -4.83 -17.48 4.88
C LEU A 168 -4.16 -18.37 3.83
N GLU A 169 -3.88 -19.64 4.17
CA GLU A 169 -3.26 -20.58 3.23
C GLU A 169 -4.19 -20.92 2.06
N ALA A 170 -5.49 -21.15 2.32
CA ALA A 170 -6.45 -21.48 1.27
C ALA A 170 -6.63 -20.33 0.27
N VAL A 171 -6.69 -19.07 0.74
CA VAL A 171 -6.78 -17.90 -0.16
C VAL A 171 -5.49 -17.68 -0.94
N ILE A 172 -4.32 -17.92 -0.32
CA ILE A 172 -3.02 -17.86 -1.02
C ILE A 172 -2.96 -18.91 -2.11
N GLU A 173 -3.32 -20.16 -1.83
CA GLU A 173 -3.30 -21.25 -2.79
C GLU A 173 -4.24 -20.97 -3.97
N LEU A 174 -5.48 -20.58 -3.68
CA LEU A 174 -6.47 -20.27 -4.71
C LEU A 174 -6.03 -19.10 -5.59
N SER A 175 -5.56 -18.00 -4.98
CA SER A 175 -5.08 -16.82 -5.70
C SER A 175 -3.85 -17.16 -6.55
N THR A 176 -2.92 -17.94 -5.99
CA THR A 176 -1.71 -18.39 -6.69
C THR A 176 -2.07 -19.21 -7.92
N ARG A 177 -3.01 -20.17 -7.78
CA ARG A 177 -3.45 -20.98 -8.91
C ARG A 177 -4.04 -20.12 -10.03
N LEU A 178 -5.02 -19.28 -9.72
CA LEU A 178 -5.69 -18.42 -10.70
C LEU A 178 -4.71 -17.48 -11.43
N ILE A 179 -3.84 -16.82 -10.68
CA ILE A 179 -2.89 -15.85 -11.22
C ILE A 179 -1.81 -16.56 -12.06
N CYS A 180 -1.21 -17.65 -11.55
CA CYS A 180 -0.16 -18.37 -12.27
C CYS A 180 -0.68 -19.11 -13.51
N GLU A 181 -1.87 -19.70 -13.46
CA GLU A 181 -2.47 -20.33 -14.66
C GLU A 181 -2.73 -19.28 -15.75
N GLY A 182 -3.26 -18.11 -15.39
CA GLY A 182 -3.45 -17.00 -16.33
C GLY A 182 -2.15 -16.48 -16.95
N MET A 183 -1.03 -16.54 -16.22
CA MET A 183 0.29 -16.08 -16.70
C MET A 183 1.17 -17.18 -17.30
N SER A 184 0.71 -18.43 -17.33
CA SER A 184 1.48 -19.57 -17.86
C SER A 184 1.87 -19.42 -19.34
N SER A 185 1.14 -18.59 -20.09
CA SER A 185 1.41 -18.27 -21.50
C SER A 185 2.53 -17.24 -21.71
N VAL A 186 2.87 -16.46 -20.67
CA VAL A 186 3.80 -15.31 -20.78
C VAL A 186 5.03 -15.45 -19.89
N VAL A 187 5.00 -16.32 -18.87
CA VAL A 187 6.12 -16.53 -17.94
C VAL A 187 6.47 -18.01 -17.87
N LYS A 188 7.76 -18.30 -17.92
CA LYS A 188 8.28 -19.66 -17.89
C LYS A 188 8.18 -20.27 -16.50
N TYR A 189 7.95 -21.59 -16.46
CA TYR A 189 7.96 -22.38 -15.23
C TYR A 189 9.33 -22.38 -14.55
#